data_AF-W7QEM4-F1
#
_entry.id   AF-W7QEM4-F1
#
_cell.length_a   1.000
_cell.length_b   1.000
_cell.length_c   1.000
_cell.angle_alpha   90.00
_cell.angle_beta   90.00
_cell.angle_gamma   90.00
#
_symmetry.space_group_name_H-M   'P 1'
#
loop_
_entity.id
_entity.type
_entity.pdbx_description
1 polymer ?
#
loop_
_entity_poly.entity_id
_entity_poly.type
_entity_poly.pdbx_seq_one_letter_code
_entity_poly.pdbx_strand_id
1 'polypeptide(L)'
;MGWLTSEELKWNDTGRLISDGPATYKIPTYGDLPPVFNVKLLEGHPNSMASIYRSKAVGEPPFMLGMAVWSALRDALASLADYAEAPRLDTPATPERVLMAAETLRAKYNPWPLEKGAE
;
A
#
# COMPACT_ATOMS: atom_id res chain seq x y z
N MET A 1 3.33 5.66 -4.59
CA MET A 1 2.60 4.41 -4.30
C MET A 1 3.56 3.25 -4.14
N GLY A 2 4.48 3.02 -5.10
CA GLY A 2 5.43 1.92 -5.09
C GLY A 2 6.19 1.71 -3.79
N TRP A 3 6.70 2.77 -3.15
CA TRP A 3 7.39 2.70 -1.84
C TRP A 3 6.61 2.00 -0.71
N LEU A 4 5.28 1.89 -0.81
CA LEU A 4 4.44 1.17 0.16
C LEU A 4 3.82 -0.12 -0.40
N THR A 5 4.03 -0.44 -1.68
CA THR A 5 3.37 -1.57 -2.35
C THR A 5 4.35 -2.50 -3.05
N SER A 6 5.12 -2.00 -4.02
CA SER A 6 5.90 -2.83 -4.95
C SER A 6 7.42 -2.70 -4.81
N GLU A 7 7.91 -1.53 -4.39
CA GLU A 7 9.33 -1.21 -4.37
C GLU A 7 9.98 -1.79 -3.12
N GLU A 8 10.67 -2.91 -3.28
CA GLU A 8 11.34 -3.62 -2.20
C GLU A 8 12.84 -3.75 -2.48
N LEU A 9 13.65 -3.38 -1.49
CA LEU A 9 15.07 -3.66 -1.49
C LEU A 9 15.32 -5.02 -0.79
N LYS A 10 16.12 -5.88 -1.43
CA LYS A 10 16.47 -7.21 -0.91
C LYS A 10 17.97 -7.34 -0.78
N TRP A 11 18.41 -7.93 0.33
CA TRP A 11 19.79 -8.27 0.60
C TRP A 11 19.93 -9.78 0.82
N ASN A 12 21.09 -10.32 0.47
CA ASN A 12 21.44 -11.70 0.80
C ASN A 12 22.05 -11.82 2.22
N ASP A 13 22.36 -13.05 2.65
CA ASP A 13 22.93 -13.34 3.96
C ASP A 13 24.32 -12.71 4.20
N THR A 14 25.02 -12.30 3.14
CA THR A 14 26.31 -11.59 3.23
C THR A 14 26.16 -10.07 3.22
N GLY A 15 24.92 -9.54 3.27
CA GLY A 15 24.64 -8.10 3.28
C GLY A 15 24.79 -7.39 1.93
N ARG A 16 24.84 -8.13 0.81
CA ARG A 16 24.87 -7.57 -0.54
C ARG A 16 23.45 -7.31 -1.04
N LEU A 17 23.21 -6.12 -1.60
CA LEU A 17 21.97 -5.79 -2.31
C LEU A 17 21.83 -6.67 -3.56
N ILE A 18 20.72 -7.39 -3.68
CA ILE A 18 20.39 -8.28 -4.81
C ILE A 18 19.26 -7.74 -5.70
N SER A 19 18.55 -6.71 -5.22
CA SER A 19 17.58 -5.94 -6.00
C SER A 19 18.26 -4.74 -6.68
N ASP A 20 19.37 -4.98 -7.38
CA ASP A 20 20.26 -3.95 -7.93
C ASP A 20 19.98 -3.60 -9.41
N GLY A 21 18.89 -4.10 -9.98
CA GLY A 21 18.50 -3.81 -11.36
C GLY A 21 16.99 -3.75 -11.58
N PRO A 22 16.53 -3.24 -12.73
CA PRO A 22 15.10 -3.11 -13.04
C PRO A 22 14.37 -4.46 -13.17
N ALA A 23 15.12 -5.55 -13.34
CA ALA A 23 14.59 -6.91 -13.30
C ALA A 23 14.20 -7.34 -11.87
N THR A 24 14.86 -6.81 -10.85
CA THR A 24 14.77 -7.25 -9.45
C THR A 24 14.22 -6.18 -8.49
N TYR A 25 14.25 -4.90 -8.88
CA TYR A 25 13.60 -3.77 -8.21
C TYR A 25 12.50 -3.19 -9.10
N LYS A 26 11.24 -3.23 -8.63
CA LYS A 26 10.05 -2.91 -9.44
C LYS A 26 9.41 -1.60 -9.02
N ILE A 27 9.74 -0.55 -9.76
CA ILE A 27 9.01 0.73 -9.70
C ILE A 27 7.58 0.57 -10.25
N PRO A 28 6.63 1.42 -9.84
CA PRO A 28 5.32 1.50 -10.49
C PRO A 28 5.46 1.79 -11.99
N THR A 29 4.68 1.06 -12.78
CA THR A 29 4.58 1.16 -14.23
C THR A 29 3.18 1.63 -14.63
N TYR A 30 2.90 1.72 -15.94
CA TYR A 30 1.60 2.16 -16.45
C TYR A 30 0.43 1.31 -15.92
N GLY A 31 0.65 0.02 -15.67
CA GLY A 31 -0.38 -0.90 -15.18
C GLY A 31 -0.71 -0.74 -13.70
N ASP A 32 0.14 -0.04 -12.94
CA ASP A 32 -0.01 0.15 -11.49
C ASP A 32 -0.79 1.43 -11.14
N LEU A 33 -1.10 2.27 -12.14
CA LEU A 33 -1.91 3.46 -11.97
C LEU A 33 -3.38 3.07 -11.70
N PRO A 34 -4.09 3.70 -10.74
CA PRO A 34 -5.51 3.48 -10.57
C PRO A 34 -6.26 3.80 -11.87
N PRO A 35 -7.18 2.92 -12.34
CA PRO A 35 -7.93 3.17 -13.58
C PRO A 35 -8.69 4.49 -13.59
N VAL A 36 -9.11 4.93 -12.40
CA VAL A 36 -9.70 6.24 -12.17
C VAL A 36 -8.78 7.03 -11.23
N PHE A 37 -8.12 8.06 -11.77
CA PHE A 37 -7.20 8.90 -11.02
C PHE A 37 -7.61 10.38 -11.10
N ASN A 38 -8.33 10.83 -10.07
CA ASN A 38 -8.88 12.19 -10.02
C ASN A 38 -7.96 13.12 -9.22
N VAL A 39 -7.66 14.28 -9.78
CA VAL A 39 -6.90 15.34 -9.11
C VAL A 39 -7.65 16.66 -9.24
N LYS A 40 -7.80 17.38 -8.13
CA LYS A 40 -8.38 18.73 -8.10
C LYS A 40 -7.52 19.62 -7.21
N LEU A 41 -7.28 20.84 -7.67
CA LEU A 41 -6.62 21.87 -6.86
C LEU A 41 -7.69 22.68 -6.12
N LEU A 42 -7.39 23.07 -4.88
CA LEU A 42 -8.28 23.93 -4.12
C LEU A 42 -8.27 25.35 -4.72
N GLU A 43 -9.42 25.79 -5.21
CA GLU A 43 -9.62 27.12 -5.80
C GLU A 43 -9.94 28.18 -4.75
N GLY A 44 -9.76 29.46 -5.11
CA GLY A 44 -10.12 30.60 -4.26
C GLY A 44 -9.27 30.74 -2.99
N HIS A 45 -8.21 29.96 -2.84
CA HIS A 45 -7.41 29.90 -1.62
C HIS A 45 -5.92 30.21 -1.87
N PRO A 46 -5.57 31.50 -2.12
CA PRO A 46 -4.17 31.89 -2.23
C PRO A 46 -3.39 31.51 -0.97
N ASN A 47 -2.07 31.33 -1.09
CA ASN A 47 -1.24 31.06 0.09
C ASN A 47 -1.30 32.23 1.08
N SER A 48 -1.70 31.96 2.32
CA SER A 48 -1.72 32.97 3.39
C SER A 48 -0.32 33.50 3.70
N MET A 49 0.69 32.63 3.60
CA MET A 49 2.09 32.97 3.76
C MET A 49 2.63 33.71 2.53
N ALA A 50 3.62 34.58 2.75
CA ALA A 50 4.32 35.26 1.67
C ALA A 50 5.16 34.24 0.87
N SER A 51 4.81 34.07 -0.40
CA SER A 51 5.53 33.27 -1.38
C SER A 51 5.42 33.94 -2.75
N ILE A 52 6.28 33.54 -3.70
CA ILE A 52 6.22 34.04 -5.08
C ILE A 52 4.81 33.78 -5.62
N TYR A 53 4.12 34.87 -5.98
CA TYR A 53 2.73 34.85 -6.47
C TYR A 53 1.74 34.06 -5.60
N ARG A 54 1.95 34.00 -4.27
CA ARG A 54 1.07 33.25 -3.36
C ARG A 54 0.97 31.75 -3.70
N SER A 55 2.01 31.18 -4.30
CA SER A 55 2.15 29.75 -4.61
C SER A 55 2.42 28.88 -3.37
N LYS A 56 2.30 27.56 -3.51
CA LYS A 56 2.65 26.56 -2.48
C LYS A 56 3.57 25.49 -3.07
N ALA A 57 4.50 24.98 -2.26
CA ALA A 57 5.33 23.85 -2.65
C ALA A 57 4.47 22.57 -2.73
N VAL A 58 4.62 21.82 -3.82
CA VAL A 58 3.84 20.60 -4.09
C VAL A 58 4.70 19.41 -4.53
N GLY A 59 6.03 19.52 -4.47
CA GLY A 59 6.94 18.45 -4.88
C GLY A 59 6.81 17.20 -3.98
N GLU A 60 7.19 17.35 -2.71
CA GLU A 60 7.15 16.27 -1.72
C GLU A 60 5.78 16.02 -1.08
N PRO A 61 4.96 17.04 -0.74
CA PRO A 61 3.74 16.81 0.05
C PRO A 61 2.78 15.73 -0.50
N PRO A 62 2.53 15.64 -1.82
CA PRO A 62 1.67 14.60 -2.37
C PRO A 62 2.24 13.18 -2.29
N PHE A 63 3.56 13.00 -2.08
CA PHE A 63 4.20 11.68 -2.00
C PHE A 63 3.58 10.80 -0.91
N MET A 64 3.23 11.43 0.23
CA MET A 64 2.62 10.78 1.38
C MET A 64 1.19 10.29 1.10
N LEU A 65 0.49 10.87 0.12
CA LEU A 65 -0.87 10.43 -0.25
C LEU A 65 -0.90 8.98 -0.75
N GLY A 66 0.25 8.42 -1.15
CA GLY A 66 0.39 6.99 -1.46
C GLY A 66 -0.01 6.05 -0.32
N MET A 67 -0.01 6.53 0.94
CA MET A 67 -0.51 5.77 2.10
C MET A 67 -1.98 5.36 1.97
N ALA A 68 -2.77 6.07 1.17
CA ALA A 68 -4.16 5.71 0.91
C ALA A 68 -4.29 4.30 0.29
N VAL A 69 -3.38 3.93 -0.62
CA VAL A 69 -3.41 2.60 -1.26
C VAL A 69 -3.01 1.50 -0.30
N TRP A 70 -1.97 1.71 0.51
CA TRP A 70 -1.61 0.76 1.57
C TRP A 70 -2.75 0.58 2.59
N SER A 71 -3.41 1.68 2.96
CA SER A 71 -4.56 1.64 3.87
C SER A 71 -5.74 0.88 3.26
N ALA A 72 -6.00 1.04 1.96
CA ALA A 72 -7.02 0.29 1.24
C ALA A 72 -6.71 -1.22 1.18
N LEU A 73 -5.45 -1.61 1.00
CA LEU A 73 -5.05 -3.02 1.08
C LEU A 73 -5.27 -3.59 2.49
N ARG A 74 -4.92 -2.83 3.53
CA ARG A 74 -5.13 -3.23 4.92
C ARG A 74 -6.62 -3.37 5.26
N ASP A 75 -7.46 -2.47 4.76
CA ASP A 75 -8.92 -2.54 4.90
C ASP A 75 -9.50 -3.78 4.18
N ALA A 76 -9.05 -4.04 2.94
CA ALA A 76 -9.44 -5.24 2.21
C ALA A 76 -9.06 -6.53 2.95
N LEU A 77 -7.89 -6.56 3.60
CA LEU A 77 -7.52 -7.69 4.47
C LEU A 77 -8.43 -7.77 5.71
N ALA A 78 -8.76 -6.64 6.35
CA ALA A 78 -9.61 -6.62 7.54
C ALA A 78 -11.00 -7.21 7.26
N SER A 79 -11.51 -7.03 6.03
CA SER A 79 -12.78 -7.63 5.60
C SER A 79 -12.81 -9.16 5.65
N LEU A 80 -11.64 -9.84 5.57
CA LEU A 80 -11.55 -11.31 5.69
C LEU A 80 -11.83 -11.83 7.10
N ALA A 81 -11.76 -10.94 8.09
CA ALA A 81 -12.03 -11.24 9.50
C ALA A 81 -13.32 -10.54 9.98
N ASP A 82 -14.21 -10.13 9.06
CA ASP A 82 -15.39 -9.30 9.36
C ASP A 82 -15.05 -8.09 10.24
N TYR A 83 -13.89 -7.48 9.96
CA TYR A 83 -13.33 -6.34 10.70
C TYR A 83 -13.13 -6.58 12.21
N ALA A 84 -13.10 -7.84 12.67
CA ALA A 84 -12.89 -8.19 14.08
C ALA A 84 -11.47 -7.88 14.57
N GLU A 85 -10.49 -7.72 13.66
CA GLU A 85 -9.15 -7.26 13.99
C GLU A 85 -8.56 -6.38 12.89
N ALA A 86 -7.61 -5.53 13.26
CA ALA A 86 -6.85 -4.73 12.33
C ALA A 86 -5.60 -5.51 11.87
N PRO A 87 -5.53 -5.97 10.60
CA PRO A 87 -4.45 -6.86 10.17
C PRO A 87 -3.09 -6.21 10.27
N ARG A 88 -2.08 -7.02 10.60
CA ARG A 88 -0.68 -6.63 10.41
C ARG A 88 -0.33 -6.74 8.92
N LEU A 89 0.14 -5.63 8.35
CA LEU A 89 0.60 -5.56 6.97
C LEU A 89 1.87 -4.71 6.92
N ASP A 90 3.03 -5.36 6.93
CA ASP A 90 4.30 -4.65 6.91
C ASP A 90 4.55 -4.02 5.51
N THR A 91 5.21 -2.86 5.47
CA THR A 91 5.54 -2.15 4.23
C THR A 91 6.88 -2.61 3.66
N PRO A 92 7.06 -2.64 2.33
CA PRO A 92 6.03 -2.47 1.31
C PRO A 92 5.07 -3.67 1.29
N ALA A 93 3.78 -3.41 1.09
CA ALA A 93 2.71 -4.42 0.96
C ALA A 93 2.82 -5.16 -0.37
N THR A 94 3.90 -5.93 -0.52
CA THR A 94 4.17 -6.77 -1.69
C THR A 94 3.09 -7.85 -1.83
N PRO A 95 2.91 -8.41 -3.03
CA PRO A 95 1.99 -9.52 -3.24
C PRO A 95 2.20 -10.67 -2.24
N GLU A 96 3.45 -11.07 -1.95
CA GLU A 96 3.76 -12.05 -0.90
C GLU A 96 3.21 -11.64 0.48
N ARG A 97 3.46 -10.41 0.94
CA ARG A 97 3.01 -9.97 2.28
C ARG A 97 1.49 -9.88 2.37
N VAL A 98 0.83 -9.43 1.30
CA VAL A 98 -0.64 -9.39 1.22
C VAL A 98 -1.21 -10.81 1.27
N LEU A 99 -0.64 -11.74 0.51
CA LEU A 99 -1.05 -13.15 0.51
C LEU A 99 -0.87 -13.77 1.89
N MET A 100 0.30 -13.61 2.52
CA MET A 100 0.58 -14.16 3.84
C MET A 100 -0.37 -13.61 4.91
N ALA A 101 -0.68 -12.30 4.86
CA ALA A 101 -1.65 -11.69 5.77
C ALA A 101 -3.06 -12.26 5.53
N ALA A 102 -3.48 -12.42 4.27
CA ALA A 102 -4.77 -12.99 3.93
C ALA A 102 -4.92 -14.45 4.41
N GLU A 103 -3.90 -15.28 4.19
CA GLU A 103 -3.90 -16.68 4.63
C GLU A 103 -3.92 -16.80 6.16
N THR A 104 -3.17 -15.94 6.86
CA THR A 104 -3.20 -15.89 8.33
C THR A 104 -4.60 -15.56 8.86
N LEU A 105 -5.27 -14.58 8.27
CA LEU A 105 -6.63 -14.19 8.65
C LEU A 105 -7.64 -15.30 8.34
N ARG A 106 -7.57 -15.90 7.14
CA ARG A 106 -8.46 -17.01 6.76
C ARG A 106 -8.30 -18.20 7.67
N ALA A 107 -7.08 -18.61 7.99
CA ALA A 107 -6.84 -19.72 8.90
C ALA A 107 -7.44 -19.48 10.29
N LYS A 108 -7.49 -18.21 10.73
CA LYS A 108 -8.02 -17.83 12.04
C LYS A 108 -9.54 -17.65 12.07
N TYR A 109 -10.13 -17.03 11.04
CA TYR A 109 -11.54 -16.61 11.04
C TYR A 109 -12.43 -17.41 10.09
N ASN A 110 -11.86 -18.15 9.15
CA ASN A 110 -12.57 -19.00 8.20
C ASN A 110 -11.79 -20.32 7.95
N PRO A 111 -11.52 -21.11 9.00
CA PRO A 111 -10.76 -22.34 8.85
C PRO A 111 -11.51 -23.32 7.95
N TRP A 112 -10.82 -23.79 6.90
CA TRP A 112 -11.30 -24.88 6.06
C TRP A 112 -10.85 -26.24 6.63
N PRO A 113 -11.69 -27.30 6.60
CA PRO A 113 -13.09 -27.26 6.21
C PRO A 113 -13.94 -26.59 7.29
N LEU A 114 -14.92 -25.80 6.85
CA LEU A 114 -15.99 -25.30 7.71
C LEU A 114 -16.48 -26.48 8.53
N GLU A 115 -16.42 -26.38 9.86
CA GLU A 115 -16.96 -27.44 10.72
C GLU A 115 -18.34 -27.79 10.19
N LYS A 116 -18.52 -29.03 9.74
CA LYS A 116 -19.82 -29.53 9.29
C LYS A 116 -20.77 -29.24 10.43
N GLY A 117 -21.72 -28.35 10.19
CA GLY A 117 -22.73 -27.98 11.15
C GLY A 117 -23.28 -29.24 11.81
N ALA A 118 -23.23 -29.25 13.14
CA ALA A 118 -23.90 -30.23 13.97
C ALA A 118 -25.38 -30.34 13.54
N GLU A 119 -25.85 -31.58 13.48
CA GLU A 119 -27.25 -31.97 13.31
C GLU A 119 -28.17 -31.31 14.33
#